data_AF-A0A957FVR1-F1
#
_entry.id   AF-A0A957FVR1-F1
#
_cell.length_a   1.000
_cell.length_b   1.000
_cell.length_c   1.000
_cell.angle_alpha   90.00
_cell.angle_beta   90.00
_cell.angle_gamma   90.00
#
_symmetry.space_group_name_H-M   'P 1'
#
loop_
_entity.id
_entity.type
_entity.pdbx_description
1 polymer ?
#
loop_
_entity_poly.entity_id
_entity_poly.type
_entity_poly.pdbx_seq_one_letter_code
_entity_poly.pdbx_strand_id
1 'polypeptide(L)'
;MTTNTPNTPPPPSSAEVQNRVPYDRRTVEWHNVGLQRAYLADIYYYLLAASWRKLLGWAFVSYVAINFLFSLLYFIGLDGITGAQPGSFSDAFFFSVQTFSTIGFGAMSPNSPYTHVLVTIESFAGLVAVALTTGLIFAKFSRPTAALRFSEKAVIHDRDGVPHLHLRIVNERQNEILNAHLTASVLIEETTNEGHTMRRIYRLPLVR
;
A
#
# COMPACT_ATOMS: atom_id res chain seq x y z
N MET A 1 38.20 -52.92 23.49
CA MET A 1 37.52 -51.64 23.81
C MET A 1 37.85 -50.69 22.67
N THR A 2 37.01 -50.62 21.65
CA THR A 2 37.25 -49.83 20.43
C THR A 2 36.13 -48.80 20.33
N THR A 3 36.47 -47.54 20.57
CA THR A 3 35.55 -46.39 20.51
C THR A 3 35.32 -46.00 19.06
N ASN A 4 34.11 -46.20 18.56
CA ASN A 4 33.63 -45.70 17.27
C ASN A 4 33.42 -44.17 17.38
N THR A 5 34.25 -43.39 16.70
CA THR A 5 33.99 -41.96 16.46
C THR A 5 32.94 -41.81 15.35
N PRO A 6 31.91 -40.95 15.51
CA PRO A 6 30.96 -40.68 14.44
C PRO A 6 31.66 -39.95 13.29
N ASN A 7 31.54 -40.47 12.07
CA ASN A 7 31.98 -39.80 10.85
C ASN A 7 31.24 -38.48 10.69
N THR A 8 31.90 -37.35 10.94
CA THR A 8 31.41 -36.05 10.50
C THR A 8 31.54 -35.97 8.98
N PRO A 9 30.46 -35.63 8.25
CA PRO A 9 30.55 -35.45 6.80
C PRO A 9 31.53 -34.31 6.48
N PRO A 10 32.31 -34.43 5.40
CA PRO A 10 33.28 -33.43 5.02
C PRO A 10 32.59 -32.09 4.72
N PRO A 11 33.27 -30.94 4.93
CA PRO A 11 32.72 -29.65 4.59
C PRO A 11 32.39 -29.59 3.09
N PRO A 12 31.28 -28.92 2.70
CA PRO A 12 30.87 -28.82 1.30
C PRO A 12 31.95 -28.15 0.47
N SER A 13 32.12 -28.63 -0.76
CA SER A 13 33.14 -28.10 -1.68
C SER A 13 32.84 -26.64 -2.04
N SER A 14 33.86 -25.84 -2.34
CA SER A 14 33.72 -24.44 -2.76
C SER A 14 32.78 -24.26 -3.96
N ALA A 15 32.66 -25.27 -4.83
CA ALA A 15 31.73 -25.29 -5.96
C ALA A 15 30.25 -25.48 -5.55
N GLU A 16 29.96 -26.24 -4.49
CA GLU A 16 28.60 -26.39 -3.95
C GLU A 16 28.07 -25.13 -3.27
N VAL A 17 28.97 -24.36 -2.64
CA VAL A 17 28.62 -23.06 -2.05
C VAL A 17 28.28 -22.04 -3.13
N GLN A 18 28.94 -22.14 -4.31
CA GLN A 18 28.81 -21.20 -5.41
C GLN A 18 27.52 -21.39 -6.23
N ASN A 19 26.95 -22.60 -6.24
CA ASN A 19 25.69 -22.91 -6.94
C ASN A 19 24.41 -22.66 -6.12
N ARG A 20 24.53 -22.16 -4.88
CA ARG A 20 23.36 -21.70 -4.13
C ARG A 20 22.93 -20.35 -4.67
N VAL A 21 21.94 -20.37 -5.56
CA VAL A 21 21.27 -19.16 -6.06
C VAL A 21 20.94 -18.29 -4.84
N PRO A 22 21.53 -17.09 -4.72
CA PRO A 22 21.16 -16.16 -3.66
C PRO A 22 19.65 -15.96 -3.72
N TYR A 23 18.98 -15.99 -2.56
CA TYR A 23 17.58 -15.59 -2.48
C TYR A 23 17.48 -14.09 -2.79
N ASP A 24 17.50 -13.76 -4.08
CA ASP A 24 17.13 -12.44 -4.57
C ASP A 24 15.61 -12.43 -4.69
N ARG A 25 14.98 -11.54 -3.93
CA ARG A 25 13.53 -11.32 -3.95
C ARG A 25 13.02 -10.98 -5.36
N ARG A 26 13.91 -10.64 -6.30
CA ARG A 26 13.62 -10.30 -7.70
C ARG A 26 13.41 -11.48 -8.65
N THR A 27 13.77 -12.72 -8.30
CA THR A 27 13.70 -13.87 -9.23
C THR A 27 12.45 -14.74 -9.09
N VAL A 28 11.56 -14.43 -8.14
CA VAL A 28 10.29 -15.14 -7.98
C VAL A 28 9.20 -14.42 -8.77
N GLU A 29 8.83 -14.99 -9.91
CA GLU A 29 7.75 -14.47 -10.76
C GLU A 29 6.40 -15.03 -10.31
N TRP A 30 5.55 -14.15 -9.79
CA TRP A 30 4.24 -14.53 -9.26
C TRP A 30 3.19 -14.53 -10.38
N HIS A 31 2.69 -15.71 -10.72
CA HIS A 31 1.55 -15.87 -11.62
C HIS A 31 0.30 -16.21 -10.82
N ASN A 32 -0.63 -15.25 -10.70
CA ASN A 32 -1.91 -15.48 -10.06
C ASN A 32 -2.87 -16.17 -11.05
N VAL A 33 -3.37 -17.36 -10.70
CA VAL A 33 -4.31 -18.12 -11.53
C VAL A 33 -5.68 -18.14 -10.86
N GLY A 34 -6.76 -17.80 -11.58
CA GLY A 34 -8.14 -17.99 -11.12
C GLY A 34 -8.78 -16.85 -10.30
N LEU A 35 -8.28 -15.61 -10.37
CA LEU A 35 -8.85 -14.49 -9.61
C LEU A 35 -10.21 -14.01 -10.17
N GLN A 36 -11.27 -14.10 -9.36
CA GLN A 36 -12.46 -13.25 -9.51
C GLN A 36 -12.12 -11.85 -8.96
N ARG A 37 -11.91 -10.87 -9.84
CA ARG A 37 -11.48 -9.51 -9.44
C ARG A 37 -12.62 -8.74 -8.76
N ALA A 38 -12.39 -8.29 -7.52
CA ALA A 38 -13.23 -7.32 -6.85
C ALA A 38 -12.69 -5.90 -7.11
N TYR A 39 -13.14 -5.27 -8.19
CA TYR A 39 -12.62 -3.98 -8.67
C TYR A 39 -12.58 -2.87 -7.60
N LEU A 40 -13.58 -2.79 -6.71
CA LEU A 40 -13.62 -1.78 -5.64
C LEU A 40 -12.59 -2.04 -4.53
N ALA A 41 -12.37 -3.30 -4.16
CA ALA A 41 -11.37 -3.68 -3.16
C ALA A 41 -9.96 -3.36 -3.67
N ASP A 42 -9.74 -3.59 -4.97
CA ASP A 42 -8.49 -3.26 -5.64
C ASP A 42 -8.24 -1.74 -5.65
N ILE A 43 -9.24 -0.91 -5.99
CA ILE A 43 -9.10 0.56 -5.96
C ILE A 43 -8.71 1.06 -4.57
N TYR A 44 -9.41 0.60 -3.53
CA TYR A 44 -9.11 0.98 -2.15
C TYR A 44 -7.68 0.58 -1.76
N TYR A 45 -7.26 -0.63 -2.12
CA TYR A 45 -5.89 -1.09 -1.88
C TYR A 45 -4.86 -0.23 -2.60
N TYR A 46 -5.05 0.07 -3.89
CA TYR A 46 -4.14 0.90 -4.67
C TYR A 46 -3.99 2.31 -4.12
N LEU A 47 -5.11 2.94 -3.72
CA LEU A 47 -5.09 4.27 -3.11
C LEU A 47 -4.36 4.29 -1.75
N LEU A 48 -4.56 3.26 -0.92
CA LEU A 48 -3.83 3.11 0.33
C LEU A 48 -2.34 2.81 0.14
N ALA A 49 -1.98 2.04 -0.88
CA ALA A 49 -0.59 1.70 -1.20
C ALA A 49 0.16 2.82 -1.93
N ALA A 50 -0.53 3.75 -2.58
CA ALA A 50 0.08 4.84 -3.34
C ALA A 50 0.99 5.74 -2.46
N SER A 51 2.04 6.36 -3.01
CA SER A 51 2.79 7.39 -2.26
C SER A 51 1.89 8.60 -1.94
N TRP A 52 2.20 9.37 -0.88
CA TRP A 52 1.45 10.58 -0.49
C TRP A 52 1.22 11.56 -1.65
N ARG A 53 2.25 11.82 -2.47
CA ARG A 53 2.14 12.70 -3.64
C ARG A 53 1.12 12.21 -4.65
N LYS A 54 1.11 10.89 -4.92
CA LYS A 54 0.14 10.26 -5.82
C LYS A 54 -1.27 10.33 -5.25
N LEU A 55 -1.44 10.10 -3.94
CA LEU A 55 -2.75 10.20 -3.30
C LEU A 55 -3.32 11.63 -3.41
N LEU A 56 -2.54 12.64 -3.03
CA LEU A 56 -2.96 14.05 -3.14
C LEU A 56 -3.19 14.45 -4.60
N GLY A 57 -2.35 13.98 -5.52
CA GLY A 57 -2.52 14.18 -6.96
C GLY A 57 -3.83 13.59 -7.47
N TRP A 58 -4.17 12.36 -7.10
CA TRP A 58 -5.45 11.74 -7.47
C TRP A 58 -6.65 12.48 -6.90
N ALA A 59 -6.58 12.91 -5.63
CA ALA A 59 -7.64 13.71 -5.02
C ALA A 59 -7.83 15.06 -5.73
N PHE A 60 -6.74 15.73 -6.11
CA PHE A 60 -6.80 16.98 -6.86
C PHE A 60 -7.37 16.77 -8.27
N VAL A 61 -6.93 15.72 -8.98
CA VAL A 61 -7.46 15.40 -10.32
C VAL A 61 -8.94 15.06 -10.25
N SER A 62 -9.38 14.28 -9.27
CA SER A 62 -10.82 13.98 -9.10
C SER A 62 -11.62 15.23 -8.77
N TYR A 63 -11.08 16.13 -7.94
CA TYR A 63 -11.70 17.42 -7.63
C TYR A 63 -11.90 18.24 -8.91
N VAL A 64 -10.85 18.46 -9.70
CA VAL A 64 -10.94 19.23 -10.95
C VAL A 64 -11.89 18.56 -11.95
N ALA A 65 -11.84 17.23 -12.10
CA ALA A 65 -12.69 16.50 -13.03
C ALA A 65 -14.18 16.58 -12.66
N ILE A 66 -14.53 16.48 -11.38
CA ILE A 66 -15.90 16.62 -10.91
C ILE A 66 -16.41 18.04 -11.14
N ASN A 67 -15.63 19.06 -10.78
CA ASN A 67 -16.02 20.45 -11.00
C ASN A 67 -16.15 20.77 -12.50
N PHE A 68 -15.27 20.23 -13.33
CA PHE A 68 -15.37 20.37 -14.78
C PHE A 68 -16.64 19.72 -15.33
N LEU A 69 -17.02 18.52 -14.83
CA LEU A 69 -18.26 17.86 -15.21
C LEU A 69 -19.49 18.69 -14.83
N PHE A 70 -19.58 19.20 -13.60
CA PHE A 70 -20.69 20.04 -13.17
C PHE A 70 -20.73 21.37 -13.91
N SER A 71 -19.57 21.97 -14.20
CA SER A 71 -19.46 23.16 -15.05
C SER A 71 -20.08 22.93 -16.42
N LEU A 72 -19.83 21.78 -17.07
CA LEU A 72 -20.49 21.44 -18.34
C LEU A 72 -22.01 21.32 -18.20
N LEU A 73 -22.51 20.74 -17.11
CA LEU A 73 -23.95 20.64 -16.85
C LEU A 73 -24.58 22.03 -16.64
N TYR A 74 -23.93 22.89 -15.86
CA TYR A 74 -24.36 24.28 -15.68
C TYR A 74 -24.34 25.06 -17.00
N PHE A 75 -23.36 24.80 -17.85
CA PHE A 75 -23.23 25.47 -19.15
C PHE A 75 -24.36 25.09 -20.13
N ILE A 76 -24.88 23.86 -20.05
CA ILE A 76 -26.04 23.42 -20.84
C ILE A 76 -27.34 24.07 -20.36
N GLY A 77 -27.48 24.29 -19.05
CA GLY A 77 -28.64 24.93 -18.43
C GLY A 77 -28.68 26.46 -18.58
N LEU A 78 -28.43 26.96 -19.81
CA LEU A 78 -28.31 28.37 -20.23
C LEU A 78 -29.01 29.36 -19.28
N ASP A 79 -28.25 30.37 -18.83
CA ASP A 79 -28.69 31.49 -17.97
C ASP A 79 -29.25 31.10 -16.59
N GLY A 80 -29.01 29.86 -16.14
CA GLY A 80 -29.43 29.38 -14.83
C GLY A 80 -28.62 29.89 -13.63
N ILE A 81 -27.59 30.72 -13.83
CA ILE A 81 -26.71 31.25 -12.78
C ILE A 81 -26.79 32.79 -12.78
N THR A 82 -27.37 33.36 -11.72
CA THR A 82 -27.35 34.81 -11.49
C THR A 82 -25.93 35.25 -11.15
N GLY A 83 -25.49 36.39 -11.71
CA GLY A 83 -24.16 36.96 -11.45
C GLY A 83 -23.04 36.40 -12.31
N ALA A 84 -23.31 35.39 -13.15
CA ALA A 84 -22.39 34.92 -14.19
C ALA A 84 -22.58 35.73 -15.48
N GLN A 85 -21.50 35.91 -16.25
CA GLN A 85 -21.59 36.48 -17.60
C GLN A 85 -22.30 35.48 -18.53
N PRO A 86 -23.25 35.94 -19.38
CA PRO A 86 -23.92 35.06 -20.34
C PRO A 86 -22.92 34.31 -21.24
N GLY A 87 -23.02 32.99 -21.27
CA GLY A 87 -22.12 32.14 -22.07
C GLY A 87 -20.69 31.98 -21.52
N SER A 88 -20.40 32.39 -20.29
CA SER A 88 -19.07 32.23 -19.66
C SER A 88 -18.90 30.86 -19.01
N PHE A 89 -18.12 29.98 -19.65
CA PHE A 89 -17.75 28.68 -19.07
C PHE A 89 -16.91 28.81 -17.81
N SER A 90 -16.03 29.82 -17.74
CA SER A 90 -15.20 30.06 -16.56
C SER A 90 -16.05 30.39 -15.33
N ASP A 91 -17.12 31.16 -15.49
CA ASP A 91 -18.02 31.50 -14.38
C ASP A 91 -18.78 30.26 -13.90
N ALA A 92 -19.24 29.41 -14.83
CA ALA A 92 -19.84 28.13 -14.49
C ALA A 92 -18.86 27.19 -13.74
N PHE A 93 -17.59 27.17 -14.14
CA PHE A 93 -16.54 26.40 -13.46
C PHE A 93 -16.27 26.93 -12.05
N PHE A 94 -16.12 28.25 -11.89
CA PHE A 94 -15.90 28.84 -10.57
C PHE A 94 -17.14 28.75 -9.68
N PHE A 95 -18.35 28.77 -10.25
CA PHE A 95 -19.58 28.49 -9.51
C PHE A 95 -19.62 27.05 -8.99
N SER A 96 -19.27 26.08 -9.83
CA SER A 96 -19.12 24.68 -9.43
C SER A 96 -18.09 24.52 -8.30
N VAL A 97 -16.90 25.13 -8.45
CA VAL A 97 -15.87 25.16 -7.39
C VAL A 97 -16.39 25.72 -6.08
N GLN A 98 -17.12 26.83 -6.11
CA GLN A 98 -17.68 27.46 -4.91
C GLN A 98 -18.76 26.58 -4.27
N THR A 99 -19.60 25.92 -5.06
CA THR A 99 -20.65 25.01 -4.60
C THR A 99 -20.07 23.74 -4.01
N PHE A 100 -19.23 23.03 -4.76
CA PHE A 100 -18.63 21.75 -4.35
C PHE A 100 -17.75 21.90 -3.11
N SER A 101 -16.97 22.98 -3.00
CA SER A 101 -16.15 23.28 -1.83
C SER A 101 -16.93 23.95 -0.69
N THR A 102 -18.23 24.20 -0.86
CA THR A 102 -19.09 24.90 0.13
C THR A 102 -18.58 26.30 0.52
N ILE A 103 -17.85 26.95 -0.39
CA ILE A 103 -17.32 28.32 -0.17
C ILE A 103 -18.45 29.34 -0.31
N GLY A 104 -19.22 29.24 -1.41
CA GLY A 104 -20.41 30.06 -1.67
C GLY A 104 -20.25 31.55 -1.39
N PHE A 105 -19.38 32.26 -2.10
CA PHE A 105 -19.14 33.70 -1.86
C PHE A 105 -20.39 34.59 -1.99
N GLY A 106 -21.46 34.07 -2.63
CA GLY A 106 -22.76 34.74 -2.74
C GLY A 106 -22.89 35.67 -3.95
N ALA A 107 -21.80 35.93 -4.68
CA ALA A 107 -21.84 36.70 -5.92
C ALA A 107 -22.53 35.96 -7.08
N MET A 108 -22.46 34.63 -7.08
CA MET A 108 -23.14 33.76 -8.04
C MET A 108 -24.14 32.87 -7.32
N SER A 109 -25.35 32.72 -7.87
CA SER A 109 -26.41 31.92 -7.25
C SER A 109 -27.28 31.21 -8.31
N PRO A 110 -27.85 30.04 -7.99
CA PRO A 110 -28.79 29.37 -8.89
C PRO A 110 -30.07 30.21 -9.06
N ASN A 111 -30.57 30.31 -10.30
CA ASN A 111 -31.76 31.09 -10.66
C ASN A 111 -32.88 30.27 -11.32
N SER A 112 -32.63 28.97 -11.55
CA SER A 112 -33.60 28.09 -12.19
C SER A 112 -33.79 26.81 -11.36
N PRO A 113 -34.98 26.16 -11.42
CA PRO A 113 -35.19 24.86 -10.77
C PRO A 113 -34.13 23.82 -11.19
N TYR A 114 -33.70 23.86 -12.46
CA TYR A 114 -32.63 22.99 -12.97
C TYR A 114 -31.31 23.23 -12.23
N THR A 115 -30.87 24.48 -12.13
CA THR A 115 -29.61 24.83 -11.43
C THR A 115 -29.68 24.50 -9.95
N HIS A 116 -30.83 24.71 -9.29
CA HIS A 116 -31.03 24.34 -7.89
C HIS A 116 -30.89 22.83 -7.66
N VAL A 117 -31.42 22.01 -8.55
CA VAL A 117 -31.27 20.55 -8.49
C VAL A 117 -29.80 20.16 -8.65
N LEU A 118 -29.09 20.74 -9.62
CA LEU A 118 -27.65 20.49 -9.81
C LEU A 118 -26.84 20.87 -8.58
N VAL A 119 -27.05 22.07 -8.01
CA VAL A 119 -26.38 22.54 -6.79
C VAL A 119 -26.61 21.57 -5.63
N THR A 120 -27.83 21.04 -5.50
CA THR A 120 -28.17 20.08 -4.43
C THR A 120 -27.38 18.77 -4.60
N ILE A 121 -27.34 18.22 -5.82
CA ILE A 121 -26.59 17.00 -6.12
C ILE A 121 -25.08 17.23 -5.94
N GLU A 122 -24.57 18.36 -6.42
CA GLU A 122 -23.16 18.75 -6.32
C GLU A 122 -22.72 18.91 -4.86
N SER A 123 -23.53 19.57 -4.03
CA SER A 123 -23.26 19.76 -2.61
C SER A 123 -23.20 18.42 -1.86
N PHE A 124 -24.10 17.49 -2.19
CA PHE A 124 -24.06 16.13 -1.63
C PHE A 124 -22.81 15.37 -2.08
N ALA A 125 -22.44 15.47 -3.36
CA ALA A 125 -21.22 14.85 -3.88
C ALA A 125 -19.96 15.43 -3.20
N GLY A 126 -19.92 16.74 -2.95
CA GLY A 126 -18.85 17.41 -2.20
C GLY A 126 -18.72 16.86 -0.78
N LEU A 127 -19.84 16.70 -0.07
CA LEU A 127 -19.86 16.11 1.27
C LEU A 127 -19.30 14.69 1.28
N VAL A 128 -19.73 13.84 0.34
CA VAL A 128 -19.24 12.46 0.20
C VAL A 128 -17.74 12.45 -0.12
N ALA A 129 -17.28 13.33 -1.02
CA ALA A 129 -15.87 13.42 -1.40
C ALA A 129 -14.98 13.82 -0.21
N VAL A 130 -15.41 14.79 0.61
CA VAL A 130 -14.70 15.18 1.83
C VAL A 130 -14.63 14.02 2.82
N ALA A 131 -15.74 13.32 3.06
CA ALA A 131 -15.79 12.18 3.97
C ALA A 131 -14.86 11.04 3.53
N LEU A 132 -14.91 10.66 2.25
CA LEU A 132 -14.07 9.60 1.68
C LEU A 132 -12.59 9.97 1.72
N THR A 133 -12.24 11.19 1.31
CA THR A 133 -10.84 11.66 1.30
C THR A 133 -10.27 11.68 2.72
N THR A 134 -11.03 12.20 3.67
CA THR A 134 -10.61 12.24 5.09
C THR A 134 -10.43 10.84 5.66
N GLY A 135 -11.39 9.94 5.41
CA GLY A 135 -11.31 8.54 5.84
C GLY A 135 -10.10 7.81 5.25
N LEU A 136 -9.79 8.06 3.98
CA LEU A 136 -8.64 7.46 3.31
C LEU A 136 -7.31 7.99 3.85
N ILE A 137 -7.21 9.30 4.09
CA ILE A 137 -6.04 9.93 4.72
C ILE A 137 -5.82 9.34 6.12
N PHE A 138 -6.88 9.25 6.94
CA PHE A 138 -6.83 8.65 8.27
C PHE A 138 -6.40 7.18 8.22
N ALA A 139 -6.97 6.38 7.31
CA ALA A 139 -6.62 4.97 7.14
C ALA A 139 -5.15 4.81 6.70
N LYS A 140 -4.64 5.72 5.88
CA LYS A 140 -3.23 5.73 5.46
C LYS A 140 -2.28 6.10 6.60
N PHE A 141 -2.62 7.13 7.40
CA PHE A 141 -1.85 7.50 8.59
C PHE A 141 -1.85 6.40 9.64
N SER A 142 -2.96 5.67 9.77
CA SER A 142 -3.13 4.58 10.72
C SER A 142 -2.35 3.31 10.36
N ARG A 143 -1.63 3.26 9.23
CA ARG A 143 -0.76 2.14 8.88
C ARG A 143 0.65 2.38 9.44
N PRO A 144 1.02 1.78 10.60
CA PRO A 144 2.37 1.91 11.12
C PRO A 144 3.35 1.22 10.16
N THR A 145 4.35 1.98 9.69
CA THR A 145 5.50 1.40 9.00
C THR A 145 6.49 0.91 10.05
N ALA A 146 6.75 -0.40 10.11
CA ALA A 146 7.81 -0.94 10.94
C ALA A 146 9.17 -0.44 10.42
N ALA A 147 9.83 0.41 11.21
CA ALA A 147 11.17 0.90 10.92
C ALA A 147 12.19 -0.07 11.53
N LEU A 148 12.17 -1.32 11.08
CA LEU A 148 13.07 -2.36 11.56
C LEU A 148 14.25 -2.51 10.60
N ARG A 149 15.46 -2.48 11.15
CA ARG A 149 16.68 -2.76 10.40
C ARG A 149 17.31 -4.07 10.87
N PHE A 150 17.62 -4.94 9.92
CA PHE A 150 18.30 -6.21 10.15
C PHE A 150 19.81 -6.05 9.95
N SER A 151 20.61 -6.88 10.64
CA SER A 151 22.04 -6.99 10.34
C SER A 151 22.25 -7.56 8.93
N GLU A 152 23.21 -7.00 8.20
CA GLU A 152 23.55 -7.45 6.84
C GLU A 152 24.12 -8.88 6.82
N LYS A 153 24.72 -9.30 7.93
CA LYS A 153 25.32 -10.62 8.10
C LYS A 153 24.67 -11.34 9.28
N ALA A 154 24.47 -12.64 9.10
CA ALA A 154 24.22 -13.57 10.19
C ALA A 154 25.55 -14.23 10.57
N VAL A 155 25.73 -14.54 11.86
CA VAL A 155 26.95 -15.18 12.35
C VAL A 155 26.60 -16.43 13.13
N ILE A 156 27.45 -17.45 13.03
CA ILE A 156 27.38 -18.64 13.87
C ILE A 156 28.49 -18.51 14.91
N HIS A 157 28.14 -18.68 16.17
CA HIS A 157 29.08 -18.68 17.29
C HIS A 157 28.65 -19.72 18.29
N ASP A 158 29.61 -20.33 18.98
CA ASP A 158 29.31 -21.26 20.05
C ASP A 158 28.97 -20.49 21.33
N ARG A 159 27.88 -20.90 21.99
CA ARG A 159 27.52 -20.47 23.33
C ARG A 159 27.28 -21.72 24.16
N ASP A 160 27.98 -21.85 25.27
CA ASP A 160 27.92 -23.03 26.14
C ASP A 160 28.16 -24.36 25.40
N GLY A 161 29.05 -24.33 24.40
CA GLY A 161 29.40 -25.50 23.57
C GLY A 161 28.37 -25.87 22.51
N VAL A 162 27.31 -25.07 22.34
CA VAL A 162 26.28 -25.28 21.31
C VAL A 162 26.39 -24.19 20.24
N PRO A 163 26.41 -24.53 18.95
CA PRO A 163 26.46 -23.54 17.87
C PRO A 163 25.11 -22.83 17.74
N HIS A 164 25.13 -21.50 17.82
CA HIS A 164 23.96 -20.64 17.65
C HIS A 164 24.10 -19.72 16.44
N LEU A 165 23.05 -19.71 15.62
CA LEU A 165 22.84 -18.71 14.58
C LEU A 165 22.33 -17.41 15.22
N HIS A 166 23.10 -16.34 15.08
CA HIS A 166 22.79 -15.01 15.60
C HIS A 166 22.49 -14.01 14.48
N LEU A 167 21.42 -13.24 14.68
CA LEU A 167 20.94 -12.16 13.83
C LEU A 167 20.57 -10.98 14.73
N ARG A 168 20.82 -9.74 14.28
CA ARG A 168 20.44 -8.54 15.04
C ARG A 168 19.34 -7.78 14.32
N ILE A 169 18.42 -7.22 15.11
CA ILE A 169 17.32 -6.39 14.63
C ILE A 169 17.26 -5.17 15.54
N VAL A 170 17.12 -3.99 14.94
CA VAL A 170 17.03 -2.72 15.67
C VAL A 170 15.76 -1.99 15.23
N ASN A 171 15.06 -1.36 16.17
CA ASN A 171 14.04 -0.37 15.86
C ASN A 171 14.73 0.97 15.58
N GLU A 172 14.56 1.50 14.38
CA GLU A 172 15.14 2.79 13.98
C GLU A 172 14.42 3.98 14.63
N ARG A 173 13.28 3.76 15.27
CA ARG A 173 12.51 4.79 15.99
C ARG A 173 12.75 4.72 17.49
N GLN A 174 12.64 5.86 18.15
CA GLN A 174 12.76 6.01 19.61
C GLN A 174 11.50 5.58 20.38
N ASN A 175 10.61 4.80 19.75
CA ASN A 175 9.44 4.24 20.42
C ASN A 175 9.67 2.76 20.77
N GLU A 176 8.95 2.27 21.77
CA GLU A 176 8.99 0.85 22.11
C GLU A 176 8.01 0.05 21.24
N ILE A 177 8.41 -1.16 20.87
CA ILE A 177 7.54 -2.12 20.16
C ILE A 177 6.97 -3.08 21.20
N LEU A 178 5.70 -2.89 21.54
CA LEU A 178 4.97 -3.76 22.45
C LEU A 178 4.58 -5.07 21.74
N ASN A 179 4.63 -6.20 22.46
CA ASN A 179 4.23 -7.53 21.96
C ASN A 179 4.95 -7.99 20.67
N ALA A 180 6.26 -7.72 20.57
CA ALA A 180 7.05 -8.17 19.43
C ALA A 180 7.13 -9.71 19.37
N HIS A 181 6.64 -10.28 18.27
CA HIS A 181 6.78 -11.70 17.93
C HIS A 181 7.77 -11.86 16.78
N LEU A 182 8.83 -12.65 17.01
CA LEU A 182 9.81 -12.98 16.00
C LEU A 182 9.62 -14.43 15.55
N THR A 183 9.80 -14.66 14.25
CA THR A 183 9.86 -16.00 13.67
C THR A 183 11.00 -16.03 12.67
N ALA A 184 11.90 -17.00 12.84
CA ALA A 184 12.95 -17.29 11.88
C ALA A 184 12.63 -18.62 11.19
N SER A 185 12.84 -18.65 9.87
CA SER A 185 12.67 -19.84 9.06
C SER A 185 13.78 -19.93 8.01
N VAL A 186 14.16 -21.15 7.66
CA VAL A 186 15.07 -21.44 6.55
C VAL A 186 14.30 -22.14 5.44
N LEU A 187 14.57 -21.77 4.20
CA LEU A 187 14.04 -22.44 3.01
C LEU A 187 15.14 -23.37 2.48
N ILE A 188 14.87 -24.67 2.46
CA ILE A 188 15.82 -25.69 2.02
C ILE A 188 15.21 -26.41 0.80
N GLU A 189 16.01 -26.64 -0.21
CA GLU A 189 15.63 -27.48 -1.35
C GLU A 189 15.91 -28.94 -1.01
N GLU A 190 14.89 -29.77 -1.11
CA GLU A 190 14.94 -31.19 -0.79
C GLU A 190 14.39 -32.00 -1.96
N THR A 191 15.04 -33.13 -2.24
CA THR A 191 14.51 -34.12 -3.18
C THR A 191 13.87 -35.22 -2.36
N THR A 192 12.60 -35.49 -2.60
CA THR A 192 11.89 -36.56 -1.92
C THR A 192 12.38 -37.92 -2.38
N ASN A 193 12.06 -38.96 -1.62
CA ASN A 193 12.44 -40.34 -1.98
C ASN A 193 11.82 -40.78 -3.32
N GLU A 194 10.73 -40.15 -3.73
CA GLU A 194 10.05 -40.34 -5.01
C GLU A 194 10.72 -39.56 -6.17
N GLY A 195 11.81 -38.84 -5.91
CA GLY A 195 12.58 -38.10 -6.91
C GLY A 195 12.06 -36.70 -7.23
N HIS A 196 11.09 -36.19 -6.47
CA HIS A 196 10.56 -34.84 -6.68
C HIS A 196 11.37 -33.80 -5.89
N THR A 197 11.92 -32.81 -6.59
CA THR A 197 12.59 -31.67 -5.94
C THR A 197 11.57 -30.62 -5.53
N MET A 198 11.59 -30.24 -4.25
CA MET A 198 10.71 -29.22 -3.68
C MET A 198 11.46 -28.34 -2.70
N ARG A 199 10.95 -27.12 -2.48
CA ARG A 199 11.50 -26.21 -1.46
C ARG A 199 10.63 -26.28 -0.21
N ARG A 200 11.23 -26.61 0.93
CA ARG A 200 10.56 -26.75 2.22
C ARG A 200 11.01 -25.67 3.20
N ILE A 201 10.04 -25.10 3.91
CA ILE A 201 10.29 -24.10 4.94
C ILE A 201 10.40 -24.80 6.30
N TYR A 202 11.53 -24.64 6.97
CA TYR A 202 11.77 -25.11 8.33
C TYR A 202 11.80 -23.93 9.28
N ARG A 203 10.95 -23.97 10.31
CA ARG A 203 10.95 -22.95 11.37
C ARG A 203 12.10 -23.25 12.34
N LEU A 204 12.95 -22.25 12.58
CA LEU A 204 14.03 -22.36 13.55
C LEU A 204 13.52 -21.95 14.93
N PRO A 205 13.72 -22.77 15.98
CA PRO A 205 13.41 -22.36 17.34
C PRO A 205 14.29 -21.18 17.72
N LEU A 206 13.69 -20.12 18.24
CA LEU A 206 14.41 -18.94 18.72
C LEU A 206 14.70 -19.11 20.21
N VAL A 207 15.97 -18.99 20.57
CA VAL A 207 16.40 -18.87 21.96
C VAL A 207 16.40 -17.37 22.28
N ARG A 208 15.57 -16.96 23.25
CA ARG A 208 15.45 -15.56 23.70
C ARG A 208 16.49 -15.25 24.77
#